data_AF-A0A950CHC7-F1
#
_entry.id   AF-A0A950CHC7-F1
#
_cell.length_a   1.000
_cell.length_b   1.000
_cell.length_c   1.000
_cell.angle_alpha   90.00
_cell.angle_beta   90.00
_cell.angle_gamma   90.00
#
_symmetry.space_group_name_H-M   'P 1'
#
loop_
_entity.id
_entity.type
_entity.pdbx_description
1 polymer ?
#
loop_
_entity_poly.entity_id
_entity_poly.type
_entity_poly.pdbx_seq_one_letter_code
_entity_poly.pdbx_strand_id
1 'polypeptide(L)'
;MPGSVRGPAVIDRAHPAALELAGFNIAQPADLALAGALAELLAPATTLTIADLAWQGHSLGRLSASFAARGRGTELSELRLAGASGDTHASAQCTAGVCRAQFALDSADAGATLAAFGLRPEVSAGSARFTGELGWSAQASEPLATLGGHLHMQLGPGVLRRAPGADAERFALLSVPALLSGLGTEALFEPGLAFTGFTASYELRDGEAETSDLHLDGDAEILVRGRVGLIARDYDERAWILKGDLRLPEAVRRLGPTPKVAALWLSLRELFAGPDRERVHTVLRLRGDWNDPIVTPGE
;
A
#
# COMPACT_ATOMS: atom_id res chain seq x y z
N MET A 1 1.02 -5.62 30.40
CA MET A 1 1.24 -6.68 29.39
C MET A 1 2.19 -7.70 29.98
N PRO A 2 1.88 -9.01 29.96
CA PRO A 2 2.85 -10.03 30.32
C PRO A 2 3.92 -10.11 29.22
N GLY A 3 5.19 -9.98 29.63
CA GLY A 3 6.34 -10.08 28.75
C GLY A 3 7.55 -10.59 29.54
N SER A 4 8.52 -11.18 28.84
CA SER A 4 9.77 -11.60 29.45
C SER A 4 10.95 -10.98 28.70
N VAL A 5 11.98 -10.59 29.46
CA VAL A 5 13.24 -10.12 28.92
C VAL A 5 14.29 -11.15 29.28
N ARG A 6 15.00 -11.67 28.29
CA ARG A 6 16.14 -12.57 28.49
C ARG A 6 17.34 -11.96 27.78
N GLY A 7 18.49 -11.92 28.44
CA GLY A 7 19.68 -11.32 27.85
C GLY A 7 20.94 -12.09 28.22
N PRO A 8 21.92 -12.17 27.31
CA PRO A 8 23.27 -12.59 27.65
C PRO A 8 23.92 -11.62 28.65
N ALA A 9 25.00 -12.05 29.32
CA ALA A 9 25.74 -11.21 30.25
C ALA A 9 26.38 -9.97 29.57
N VAL A 10 26.63 -10.07 28.26
CA VAL A 10 27.07 -8.97 27.40
C VAL A 10 26.15 -8.95 26.19
N ILE A 11 25.46 -7.83 25.99
CA ILE A 11 24.58 -7.64 24.83
C ILE A 11 25.43 -6.99 23.73
N ASP A 12 25.53 -7.63 22.58
CA ASP A 12 26.22 -7.16 21.39
C ASP A 12 25.52 -7.68 20.12
N ARG A 13 26.03 -7.35 18.93
CA ARG A 13 25.41 -7.83 17.68
C ARG A 13 25.45 -9.35 17.49
N ALA A 14 26.42 -10.05 18.09
CA ALA A 14 26.50 -11.50 18.04
C ALA A 14 25.60 -12.16 19.10
N HIS A 15 25.26 -11.43 20.17
CA HIS A 15 24.47 -11.88 21.30
C HIS A 15 23.39 -10.82 21.64
N PRO A 16 22.32 -10.73 20.84
CA PRO A 16 21.25 -9.76 21.09
C PRO A 16 20.44 -10.14 22.33
N ALA A 17 19.89 -9.14 23.02
CA ALA A 17 18.86 -9.37 24.02
C ALA A 17 17.57 -9.87 23.34
N ALA A 18 16.80 -10.70 24.03
CA ALA A 18 15.52 -11.21 23.57
C ALA A 18 14.39 -10.60 24.40
N LEU A 19 13.49 -9.88 23.73
CA LEU A 19 12.25 -9.35 24.29
C LEU A 19 11.08 -10.15 23.71
N GLU A 20 10.37 -10.86 24.58
CA GLU A 20 9.19 -11.66 24.20
C GLU A 20 7.93 -11.04 24.82
N LEU A 21 6.98 -10.66 23.98
CA LEU A 21 5.67 -10.15 24.37
C LEU A 21 4.58 -11.13 23.95
N ALA A 22 3.65 -11.44 24.85
CA ALA A 22 2.52 -12.30 24.52
C ALA A 22 1.55 -11.63 23.53
N GLY A 23 1.41 -10.31 23.62
CA GLY A 23 0.64 -9.53 22.66
C GLY A 23 0.81 -8.04 22.84
N PHE A 24 0.56 -7.29 21.77
CA PHE A 24 0.66 -5.83 21.73
C PHE A 24 -0.39 -5.28 20.76
N ASN A 25 -1.22 -4.33 21.22
CA ASN A 25 -2.22 -3.69 20.37
C ASN A 25 -1.81 -2.24 20.11
N ILE A 26 -1.61 -1.89 18.83
CA ILE A 26 -1.38 -0.53 18.37
C ILE A 26 -2.75 0.11 18.16
N ALA A 27 -3.23 0.90 19.14
CA ALA A 27 -4.54 1.53 19.05
C ALA A 27 -4.48 2.83 18.23
N GLN A 28 -3.36 3.55 18.31
CA GLN A 28 -3.13 4.78 17.56
C GLN A 28 -1.69 4.83 17.04
N PRO A 29 -1.40 5.61 15.97
CA PRO A 29 -0.04 5.75 15.44
C PRO A 29 0.97 6.22 16.49
N ALA A 30 0.54 7.02 17.48
CA ALA A 30 1.39 7.50 18.58
C ALA A 30 1.89 6.35 19.49
N ASP A 31 1.20 5.20 19.54
CA ASP A 31 1.65 4.04 20.32
C ASP A 31 2.93 3.41 19.71
N LEU A 32 3.19 3.64 18.41
CA LEU A 32 4.44 3.25 17.78
C LEU A 32 5.63 4.05 18.30
N ALA A 33 5.41 5.30 18.76
CA ALA A 33 6.46 6.09 19.40
C ALA A 33 6.88 5.50 20.75
N LEU A 34 5.96 4.84 21.47
CA LEU A 34 6.30 4.09 22.70
C LEU A 34 7.17 2.86 22.37
N ALA A 35 6.98 2.22 21.22
CA ALA A 35 7.88 1.19 20.71
C ALA A 35 9.26 1.75 20.31
N GLY A 36 9.31 2.99 19.79
CA GLY A 36 10.56 3.71 19.52
C GLY A 36 11.34 4.06 20.78
N ALA A 37 10.65 4.48 21.85
CA ALA A 37 11.26 4.71 23.17
C ALA A 37 11.78 3.39 23.79
N LEU A 38 11.09 2.28 23.56
CA LEU A 38 11.61 0.95 23.89
C LEU A 38 12.92 0.69 23.13
N ALA A 39 13.04 1.03 21.84
CA ALA A 39 14.26 0.81 21.06
C ALA A 39 15.53 1.50 21.64
N GLU A 40 15.40 2.64 22.33
CA GLU A 40 16.52 3.28 23.05
C GLU A 40 16.96 2.47 24.29
N LEU A 41 16.04 1.73 24.91
CA LEU A 41 16.32 0.76 25.98
C LEU A 41 16.86 -0.58 25.45
N LEU A 42 16.77 -0.82 24.13
CA LEU A 42 17.14 -2.08 23.46
C LEU A 42 18.59 -2.13 22.94
N ALA A 43 19.45 -1.26 23.45
CA ALA A 43 20.86 -1.21 23.06
C ALA A 43 21.66 -2.45 23.53
N PRO A 44 22.75 -2.81 22.81
CA PRO A 44 23.10 -2.42 21.44
C PRO A 44 22.47 -3.28 20.35
N ALA A 45 21.89 -4.45 20.68
CA ALA A 45 21.17 -5.30 19.75
C ALA A 45 20.08 -6.08 20.48
N THR A 46 18.88 -6.10 19.90
CA THR A 46 17.72 -6.80 20.47
C THR A 46 16.91 -7.48 19.38
N THR A 47 16.48 -8.70 19.67
CA THR A 47 15.41 -9.39 18.96
C THR A 47 14.11 -9.22 19.73
N LEU A 48 13.11 -8.62 19.10
CA LEU A 48 11.76 -8.48 19.61
C LEU A 48 10.86 -9.54 18.95
N THR A 49 10.12 -10.27 19.77
CA THR A 49 9.06 -11.16 19.30
C THR A 49 7.75 -10.81 20.00
N ILE A 50 6.69 -10.61 19.22
CA ILE A 50 5.32 -10.40 19.70
C ILE A 50 4.48 -11.54 19.15
N ALA A 51 3.92 -12.36 20.04
CA ALA A 51 3.18 -13.55 19.62
C ALA A 51 1.88 -13.20 18.89
N ASP A 52 1.21 -12.12 19.30
CA ASP A 52 0.02 -11.55 18.64
C ASP A 52 0.10 -10.01 18.65
N LEU A 53 0.45 -9.45 17.49
CA LEU A 53 0.37 -8.02 17.21
C LEU A 53 -1.04 -7.72 16.70
N ALA A 54 -1.68 -6.69 17.26
CA ALA A 54 -2.95 -6.19 16.78
C ALA A 54 -2.84 -4.71 16.37
N TRP A 55 -3.62 -4.31 15.37
CA TRP A 55 -3.80 -2.94 14.94
C TRP A 55 -5.26 -2.55 15.10
N GLN A 56 -5.54 -1.53 15.91
CA GLN A 56 -6.89 -1.07 16.23
C GLN A 56 -7.82 -2.22 16.67
N GLY A 57 -7.28 -3.22 17.37
CA GLY A 57 -8.01 -4.41 17.82
C GLY A 57 -8.10 -5.55 16.79
N HIS A 58 -7.66 -5.36 15.55
CA HIS A 58 -7.56 -6.40 14.53
C HIS A 58 -6.23 -7.13 14.64
N SER A 59 -6.24 -8.47 14.77
CA SER A 59 -5.00 -9.24 14.82
C SER A 59 -4.29 -9.21 13.47
N LEU A 60 -3.02 -8.79 13.51
CA LEU A 60 -2.07 -8.84 12.40
C LEU A 60 -1.22 -10.12 12.41
N GLY A 61 -1.19 -10.83 13.54
CA GLY A 61 -0.44 -12.07 13.72
C GLY A 61 0.91 -11.86 14.43
N ARG A 62 1.88 -12.72 14.14
CA ARG A 62 3.16 -12.74 14.86
C ARG A 62 4.16 -11.76 14.27
N LEU A 63 4.75 -10.91 15.10
CA LEU A 63 5.86 -10.04 14.73
C LEU A 63 7.18 -10.59 15.27
N SER A 64 8.21 -10.62 14.43
CA SER A 64 9.60 -10.78 14.84
C SER A 64 10.45 -9.70 14.20
N ALA A 65 11.27 -9.02 15.00
CA ALA A 65 12.11 -7.92 14.53
C ALA A 65 13.49 -7.95 15.18
N SER A 66 14.53 -7.60 14.42
CA SER A 66 15.91 -7.53 14.90
C SER A 66 16.47 -6.12 14.75
N PHE A 67 16.75 -5.48 15.88
CA PHE A 67 17.28 -4.13 15.96
C PHE A 67 18.74 -4.16 16.38
N ALA A 68 19.54 -3.27 15.80
CA ALA A 68 20.90 -3.03 16.23
C ALA A 68 21.27 -1.54 16.13
N ALA A 69 22.07 -1.07 17.07
CA ALA A 69 22.73 0.22 16.92
C ALA A 69 23.76 0.16 15.78
N ARG A 70 23.81 1.21 14.94
CA ARG A 70 24.77 1.35 13.83
C ARG A 70 25.42 2.72 13.87
N GLY A 71 26.59 2.82 14.51
CA GLY A 71 27.29 4.09 14.68
C GLY A 71 26.46 5.06 15.51
N ARG A 72 26.00 6.18 14.90
CA ARG A 72 25.06 7.15 15.52
C ARG A 72 23.60 6.93 15.11
N GLY A 73 23.30 5.81 14.46
CA GLY A 73 21.98 5.46 13.94
C GLY A 73 21.46 4.15 14.50
N THR A 74 20.26 3.79 14.05
CA THR A 74 19.59 2.52 14.34
C THR A 74 19.36 1.77 13.03
N GLU A 75 19.47 0.45 13.11
CA GLU A 75 19.22 -0.46 12.00
C GLU A 75 18.19 -1.50 12.46
N LEU A 76 17.14 -1.65 11.66
CA LEU A 76 16.20 -2.75 11.69
C LEU A 76 16.60 -3.68 10.55
N SER A 77 17.39 -4.71 10.86
CA SER A 77 17.96 -5.59 9.82
C SER A 77 16.89 -6.51 9.21
N GLU A 78 15.96 -6.98 10.03
CA GLU A 78 14.85 -7.81 9.58
C GLU A 78 13.62 -7.55 10.47
N LEU A 79 12.49 -7.33 9.82
CA LEU A 79 11.17 -7.39 10.41
C LEU A 79 10.36 -8.38 9.59
N ARG A 80 9.68 -9.29 10.30
CA ARG A 80 8.71 -10.20 9.72
C ARG A 80 7.40 -10.12 10.50
N LEU A 81 6.32 -9.89 9.79
CA LEU A 81 4.96 -9.98 10.30
C LEU A 81 4.25 -11.11 9.56
N ALA A 82 4.01 -12.21 10.27
CA ALA A 82 3.33 -13.39 9.74
C ALA A 82 1.87 -13.39 10.24
N GLY A 83 0.96 -12.99 9.35
CA GLY A 83 -0.48 -12.99 9.58
C GLY A 83 -1.18 -14.18 8.92
N ALA A 84 -2.50 -14.28 9.11
CA ALA A 84 -3.30 -15.35 8.52
C ALA A 84 -3.46 -15.20 6.99
N SER A 85 -3.53 -13.96 6.49
CA SER A 85 -3.75 -13.65 5.08
C SER A 85 -2.54 -13.08 4.35
N GLY A 86 -1.46 -12.73 5.07
CA GLY A 86 -0.26 -12.17 4.46
C GLY A 86 1.00 -12.33 5.31
N ASP A 87 2.14 -12.27 4.64
CA ASP A 87 3.47 -12.24 5.23
C ASP A 87 4.16 -10.95 4.75
N THR A 88 4.65 -10.16 5.71
CA THR A 88 5.36 -8.91 5.43
C THR A 88 6.79 -9.00 5.92
N HIS A 89 7.72 -8.70 5.03
CA HIS A 89 9.12 -8.51 5.34
C HIS A 89 9.49 -7.04 5.18
N ALA A 90 10.26 -6.50 6.12
CA ALA A 90 10.78 -5.15 6.02
C ALA A 90 12.18 -5.02 6.62
N SER A 91 12.92 -4.02 6.18
CA SER A 91 14.14 -3.56 6.82
C SER A 91 14.18 -2.03 6.79
N ALA A 92 14.87 -1.45 7.77
CA ALA A 92 15.00 0.00 7.85
C ALA A 92 16.34 0.41 8.46
N GLN A 93 16.78 1.61 8.10
CA GLN A 93 17.96 2.25 8.68
C GLN A 93 17.65 3.72 8.94
N CYS A 94 17.98 4.20 10.14
CA CYS A 94 17.82 5.58 10.52
C CYS A 94 19.18 6.16 10.94
N THR A 95 19.61 7.25 10.32
CA THR A 95 20.87 7.94 10.64
C THR A 95 20.62 9.42 10.73
N ALA A 96 21.00 10.03 11.86
CA ALA A 96 20.82 11.47 12.10
C ALA A 96 19.38 11.97 11.83
N GLY A 97 18.38 11.18 12.19
CA GLY A 97 16.96 11.53 12.03
C GLY A 97 16.35 11.24 10.66
N VAL A 98 17.16 10.86 9.67
CA VAL A 98 16.65 10.43 8.36
C VAL A 98 16.57 8.91 8.34
N CYS A 99 15.39 8.39 8.05
CA CYS A 99 15.12 6.98 7.93
C CYS A 99 14.94 6.59 6.47
N ARG A 100 15.36 5.37 6.13
CA ARG A 100 15.02 4.68 4.90
C ARG A 100 14.51 3.30 5.24
N ALA A 101 13.47 2.85 4.56
CA ALA A 101 12.93 1.52 4.72
C ALA A 101 12.63 0.89 3.37
N GLN A 102 12.68 -0.42 3.34
CA GLN A 102 12.18 -1.23 2.24
C GLN A 102 11.28 -2.31 2.81
N PHE A 103 10.20 -2.62 2.10
CA PHE A 103 9.29 -3.67 2.52
C PHE A 103 8.69 -4.42 1.34
N ALA A 104 8.25 -5.65 1.61
CA ALA A 104 7.46 -6.46 0.74
C ALA A 104 6.38 -7.17 1.56
N LEU A 105 5.13 -7.03 1.14
CA LEU A 105 3.98 -7.76 1.64
C LEU A 105 3.51 -8.68 0.53
N ASP A 106 3.46 -9.97 0.81
CA ASP A 106 2.83 -10.99 -0.04
C ASP A 106 1.57 -11.49 0.69
N SER A 107 0.44 -11.52 0.00
CA SER A 107 -0.86 -11.86 0.58
C SER A 107 -1.59 -12.90 -0.27
N ALA A 108 -2.15 -13.91 0.39
CA ALA A 108 -2.98 -14.95 -0.23
C ALA A 108 -4.48 -14.59 -0.22
N ASP A 109 -4.87 -13.56 0.52
CA ASP A 109 -6.22 -12.99 0.49
C ASP A 109 -6.13 -11.48 0.73
N ALA A 110 -6.18 -10.72 -0.36
CA ALA A 110 -6.06 -9.26 -0.31
C ALA A 110 -7.12 -8.60 0.57
N GLY A 111 -8.36 -9.14 0.57
CA GLY A 111 -9.46 -8.58 1.33
C GLY A 111 -9.28 -8.81 2.83
N ALA A 112 -8.92 -10.04 3.22
CA ALA A 112 -8.62 -10.36 4.60
C ALA A 112 -7.42 -9.56 5.12
N THR A 113 -6.40 -9.34 4.28
CA THR A 113 -5.25 -8.51 4.63
C THR A 113 -5.67 -7.05 4.86
N LEU A 114 -6.47 -6.44 3.99
CA LEU A 114 -6.99 -5.09 4.22
C LEU A 114 -7.79 -5.01 5.52
N ALA A 115 -8.67 -5.97 5.78
CA ALA A 115 -9.46 -6.02 7.01
C ALA A 115 -8.59 -6.16 8.27
N ALA A 116 -7.48 -6.90 8.20
CA ALA A 116 -6.53 -7.01 9.31
C ALA A 116 -5.86 -5.68 9.65
N PHE A 117 -5.67 -4.79 8.67
CA PHE A 117 -5.18 -3.42 8.86
C PHE A 117 -6.30 -2.40 9.16
N GLY A 118 -7.54 -2.85 9.40
CA GLY A 118 -8.69 -1.97 9.66
C GLY A 118 -9.18 -1.21 8.42
N LEU A 119 -8.75 -1.63 7.22
CA LEU A 119 -9.15 -1.04 5.95
C LEU A 119 -10.35 -1.78 5.35
N ARG A 120 -11.13 -1.08 4.53
CA ARG A 120 -12.27 -1.68 3.81
C ARG A 120 -11.79 -2.81 2.89
N PRO A 121 -12.36 -4.03 2.98
CA PRO A 121 -12.01 -5.15 2.11
C PRO A 121 -12.70 -5.04 0.74
N GLU A 122 -12.37 -4.00 -0.03
CA GLU A 122 -13.00 -3.68 -1.33
C GLU A 122 -12.45 -4.51 -2.50
N VAL A 123 -11.52 -5.41 -2.21
CA VAL A 123 -10.97 -6.35 -3.18
C VAL A 123 -10.93 -7.74 -2.58
N SER A 124 -11.19 -8.72 -3.42
CA SER A 124 -10.96 -10.12 -3.13
C SER A 124 -10.10 -10.70 -4.24
N ALA A 125 -8.84 -10.97 -3.93
CA ALA A 125 -7.87 -11.57 -4.84
C ALA A 125 -7.06 -12.61 -4.07
N GLY A 126 -6.88 -13.79 -4.68
CA GLY A 126 -6.14 -14.91 -4.09
C GLY A 126 -4.62 -14.74 -4.08
N SER A 127 -4.13 -13.65 -4.67
CA SER A 127 -2.74 -13.23 -4.57
C SER A 127 -2.64 -11.71 -4.67
N ALA A 128 -1.80 -11.14 -3.82
CA ALA A 128 -1.46 -9.73 -3.82
C ALA A 128 -0.01 -9.54 -3.40
N ARG A 129 0.67 -8.58 -4.02
CA ARG A 129 2.01 -8.15 -3.65
C ARG A 129 2.05 -6.64 -3.56
N PHE A 130 2.58 -6.12 -2.46
CA PHE A 130 2.78 -4.69 -2.24
C PHE A 130 4.20 -4.46 -1.72
N THR A 131 4.98 -3.68 -2.47
CA THR A 131 6.39 -3.42 -2.15
C THR A 131 6.64 -1.93 -2.09
N GLY A 132 7.62 -1.52 -1.29
CA GLY A 132 8.01 -0.12 -1.23
C GLY A 132 9.46 0.09 -0.85
N GLU A 133 10.01 1.18 -1.36
CA GLU A 133 11.28 1.78 -0.94
C GLU A 133 11.00 3.22 -0.54
N LEU A 134 11.19 3.53 0.73
CA LEU A 134 10.73 4.78 1.35
C LEU A 134 11.88 5.47 2.09
N GLY A 135 11.82 6.79 2.13
CA GLY A 135 12.67 7.63 2.96
C GLY A 135 11.87 8.75 3.60
N TRP A 136 12.17 9.09 4.86
CA TRP A 136 11.52 10.18 5.58
C TRP A 136 12.42 10.76 6.66
N SER A 137 12.09 11.96 7.12
CA SER A 137 12.68 12.58 8.31
C SER A 137 11.84 12.24 9.53
N ALA A 138 12.33 11.34 10.38
CA ALA A 138 11.64 10.92 11.60
C ALA A 138 11.59 12.03 12.68
N GLN A 139 12.40 13.08 12.54
CA GLN A 139 12.44 14.22 13.46
C GLN A 139 11.59 15.41 12.99
N ALA A 140 11.01 15.34 11.80
CA ALA A 140 10.09 16.38 11.33
C ALA A 140 8.85 16.42 12.23
N SER A 141 8.24 17.60 12.36
CA SER A 141 6.95 17.75 13.07
C SER A 141 5.84 16.93 12.42
N GLU A 142 5.93 16.73 11.10
CA GLU A 142 5.04 15.89 10.32
C GLU A 142 5.87 14.94 9.43
N PRO A 143 6.29 13.77 9.95
CA PRO A 143 7.14 12.84 9.22
C PRO A 143 6.54 12.38 7.89
N LEU A 144 5.21 12.24 7.81
CA LEU A 144 4.50 11.86 6.59
C LEU A 144 4.66 12.87 5.46
N ALA A 145 4.77 14.17 5.77
CA ALA A 145 5.03 15.23 4.79
C ALA A 145 6.42 15.13 4.17
N THR A 146 7.35 14.46 4.85
CA THR A 146 8.72 14.24 4.35
C THR A 146 8.89 12.89 3.68
N LEU A 147 7.82 12.09 3.62
CA LEU A 147 7.87 10.76 3.01
C LEU A 147 8.07 10.88 1.51
N GLY A 148 9.07 10.17 1.00
CA GLY A 148 9.28 10.02 -0.42
C GLY A 148 9.82 8.64 -0.79
N GLY A 149 9.71 8.31 -2.07
CA GLY A 149 10.19 7.03 -2.60
C GLY A 149 9.21 6.41 -3.59
N HIS A 150 9.19 5.08 -3.65
CA HIS A 150 8.40 4.35 -4.63
C HIS A 150 7.60 3.24 -3.99
N LEU A 151 6.36 3.08 -4.44
CA LEU A 151 5.51 1.95 -4.10
C LEU A 151 5.11 1.20 -5.37
N HIS A 152 4.92 -0.11 -5.25
CA HIS A 152 4.43 -0.93 -6.32
C HIS A 152 3.43 -1.95 -5.79
N MET A 153 2.31 -2.09 -6.49
CA MET A 153 1.19 -2.96 -6.14
C MET A 153 0.84 -3.85 -7.32
N GLN A 154 0.62 -5.14 -7.03
CA GLN A 154 0.11 -6.12 -7.97
C GLN A 154 -0.95 -6.98 -7.30
N LEU A 155 -2.06 -7.22 -7.97
CA LEU A 155 -3.07 -8.19 -7.56
C LEU A 155 -3.29 -9.19 -8.69
N GLY A 156 -3.35 -10.47 -8.34
CA GLY A 156 -3.76 -11.53 -9.26
C GLY A 156 -5.27 -11.48 -9.53
N PRO A 157 -5.82 -12.48 -10.23
CA PRO A 157 -7.25 -12.54 -10.55
C PRO A 157 -8.13 -12.41 -9.31
N GLY A 158 -9.21 -11.65 -9.46
CA GLY A 158 -10.07 -11.30 -8.34
C GLY A 158 -11.32 -10.55 -8.73
N VAL A 159 -11.99 -9.99 -7.73
CA VAL A 159 -13.19 -9.17 -7.89
C VAL A 159 -13.06 -7.93 -7.01
N LEU A 160 -13.22 -6.75 -7.60
CA LEU A 160 -13.44 -5.51 -6.86
C LEU A 160 -14.91 -5.41 -6.49
N ARG A 161 -15.18 -5.14 -5.22
CA ARG A 161 -16.53 -5.07 -4.67
C ARG A 161 -16.65 -3.84 -3.79
N ARG A 162 -17.87 -3.36 -3.62
CA ARG A 162 -18.17 -2.44 -2.54
C ARG A 162 -18.03 -3.19 -1.22
N ALA A 163 -17.22 -2.66 -0.30
CA ALA A 163 -17.21 -3.17 1.07
C ALA A 163 -18.38 -2.58 1.86
N PRO A 164 -19.16 -3.40 2.57
CA PRO A 164 -20.11 -2.89 3.56
C PRO A 164 -19.34 -2.24 4.72
N GLY A 165 -19.85 -1.11 5.22
CA GLY A 165 -19.25 -0.36 6.33
C GLY A 165 -18.72 1.00 5.88
N ALA A 166 -19.50 2.05 6.12
CA ALA A 166 -19.11 3.43 5.86
C ALA A 166 -18.03 3.95 6.82
N ASP A 167 -17.72 3.20 7.88
CA ASP A 167 -16.93 3.68 9.03
C ASP A 167 -15.44 3.33 8.95
N ALA A 168 -15.07 2.27 8.20
CA ALA A 168 -13.67 1.90 8.01
C ALA A 168 -13.01 2.78 6.94
N GLU A 169 -11.69 2.95 6.98
CA GLU A 169 -10.97 3.72 5.97
C GLU A 169 -10.71 2.89 4.70
N ARG A 170 -10.83 3.50 3.53
CA ARG A 170 -10.46 2.86 2.25
C ARG A 170 -8.94 2.85 2.10
N PHE A 171 -8.39 1.82 1.46
CA PHE A 171 -6.99 1.87 1.02
C PHE A 171 -6.84 2.80 -0.18
N ALA A 172 -6.39 4.03 0.06
CA ALA A 172 -6.49 5.10 -0.93
C ALA A 172 -5.74 4.83 -2.25
N LEU A 173 -4.59 4.16 -2.19
CA LEU A 173 -3.79 3.78 -3.37
C LEU A 173 -4.44 2.69 -4.24
N LEU A 174 -5.53 2.07 -3.77
CA LEU A 174 -6.39 1.24 -4.59
C LEU A 174 -7.59 2.10 -5.02
N SER A 175 -7.40 2.98 -6.01
CA SER A 175 -8.38 4.01 -6.35
C SER A 175 -9.58 3.55 -7.19
N VAL A 176 -9.50 2.39 -7.85
CA VAL A 176 -10.60 1.89 -8.70
C VAL A 176 -11.90 1.66 -7.91
N PRO A 177 -11.92 1.05 -6.71
CA PRO A 177 -13.10 1.04 -5.84
C PRO A 177 -13.72 2.42 -5.58
N ALA A 178 -12.90 3.47 -5.41
CA ALA A 178 -13.39 4.84 -5.23
C ALA A 178 -14.07 5.36 -6.51
N LEU A 179 -13.45 5.12 -7.67
CA LEU A 179 -14.02 5.44 -8.98
C LEU A 179 -15.39 4.76 -9.19
N LEU A 180 -15.50 3.47 -8.89
CA LEU A 180 -16.75 2.73 -9.04
C LEU A 180 -17.84 3.23 -8.09
N SER A 181 -17.45 3.63 -6.87
CA SER A 181 -18.39 4.16 -5.87
C SER A 181 -18.98 5.51 -6.30
N GLY A 182 -18.14 6.44 -6.79
CA GLY A 182 -18.57 7.79 -7.14
C GLY A 182 -19.39 7.88 -8.44
N LEU A 183 -19.34 6.86 -9.31
CA LEU A 183 -20.16 6.82 -10.52
C LEU A 183 -21.66 6.62 -10.25
N GLY A 184 -22.06 6.23 -9.03
CA GLY A 184 -23.46 5.88 -8.73
C GLY A 184 -23.98 4.71 -9.57
N THR A 185 -23.10 3.99 -10.27
CA THR A 185 -23.42 2.86 -11.14
C THR A 185 -23.62 1.59 -10.33
N GLU A 186 -24.49 1.66 -9.33
CA GLU A 186 -24.83 0.54 -8.44
C GLU A 186 -25.35 -0.67 -9.22
N ALA A 187 -25.95 -0.44 -10.39
CA ALA A 187 -26.56 -1.48 -11.21
C ALA A 187 -25.62 -2.11 -12.26
N LEU A 188 -24.45 -1.50 -12.59
CA LEU A 188 -23.65 -1.94 -13.73
C LEU A 188 -22.58 -2.99 -13.39
N PHE A 189 -22.25 -3.16 -12.11
CA PHE A 189 -21.15 -4.03 -11.68
C PHE A 189 -21.49 -4.83 -10.42
N GLU A 190 -22.77 -5.14 -10.18
CA GLU A 190 -23.17 -6.11 -9.14
C GLU A 190 -23.21 -7.52 -9.75
N PRO A 191 -22.52 -8.52 -9.15
CA PRO A 191 -22.03 -8.57 -7.77
C PRO A 191 -20.59 -8.08 -7.51
N GLY A 192 -19.90 -7.55 -8.52
CA GLY A 192 -18.57 -6.93 -8.45
C GLY A 192 -17.96 -6.74 -9.84
N LEU A 193 -16.84 -6.01 -9.96
CA LEU A 193 -16.05 -5.92 -11.18
C LEU A 193 -14.97 -7.01 -11.15
N ALA A 194 -15.11 -8.05 -11.96
CA ALA A 194 -14.10 -9.10 -12.05
C ALA A 194 -12.87 -8.62 -12.84
N PHE A 195 -11.70 -9.08 -12.42
CA PHE A 195 -10.44 -8.75 -13.07
C PHE A 195 -9.47 -9.92 -13.07
N THR A 196 -8.60 -9.95 -14.08
CA THR A 196 -7.52 -10.93 -14.23
C THR A 196 -6.18 -10.40 -13.73
N GLY A 197 -6.02 -9.08 -13.65
CA GLY A 197 -4.84 -8.45 -13.07
C GLY A 197 -5.08 -6.99 -12.71
N PHE A 198 -4.40 -6.53 -11.67
CA PHE A 198 -4.32 -5.13 -11.27
C PHE A 198 -2.88 -4.79 -10.97
N THR A 199 -2.37 -3.66 -11.48
CA THR A 199 -0.99 -3.23 -11.26
C THR A 199 -0.91 -1.72 -11.15
N ALA A 200 -0.10 -1.20 -10.23
CA ALA A 200 0.11 0.24 -10.09
C ALA A 200 1.49 0.53 -9.49
N SER A 201 2.12 1.60 -9.96
CA SER A 201 3.32 2.17 -9.36
C SER A 201 3.03 3.60 -8.89
N TYR A 202 3.61 3.97 -7.75
CA TYR A 202 3.47 5.31 -7.19
C TYR A 202 4.84 5.92 -6.89
N GLU A 203 5.05 7.18 -7.26
CA GLU A 203 6.12 8.03 -6.72
C GLU A 203 5.55 8.85 -5.56
N LEU A 204 6.22 8.79 -4.41
CA LEU A 204 5.82 9.53 -3.22
C LEU A 204 6.70 10.75 -3.05
N ARG A 205 6.09 11.89 -2.77
CA ARG A 205 6.77 13.15 -2.53
C ARG A 205 5.83 14.13 -1.84
N ASP A 206 6.34 14.86 -0.84
CA ASP A 206 5.68 16.01 -0.23
C ASP A 206 4.22 15.72 0.26
N GLY A 207 3.98 14.51 0.74
CA GLY A 207 2.65 14.08 1.21
C GLY A 207 1.67 13.70 0.11
N GLU A 208 2.15 13.47 -1.11
CA GLU A 208 1.38 13.02 -2.27
C GLU A 208 1.95 11.69 -2.81
N ALA A 209 1.08 10.91 -3.45
CA ALA A 209 1.45 9.73 -4.22
C ALA A 209 0.95 9.89 -5.65
N GLU A 210 1.86 9.97 -6.61
CA GLU A 210 1.53 10.10 -8.04
C GLU A 210 1.62 8.74 -8.73
N THR A 211 0.57 8.35 -9.44
CA THR A 211 0.62 7.21 -10.37
C THR A 211 0.47 7.67 -11.80
N SER A 212 1.23 7.01 -12.67
CA SER A 212 1.07 7.16 -14.11
C SER A 212 0.61 5.87 -14.76
N ASP A 213 0.63 4.72 -14.10
CA ASP A 213 0.56 3.40 -14.76
C ASP A 213 -0.42 2.44 -14.07
N LEU A 214 -1.36 2.95 -13.25
CA LEU A 214 -2.39 2.10 -12.68
C LEU A 214 -3.23 1.50 -13.81
N HIS A 215 -3.30 0.17 -13.82
CA HIS A 215 -4.00 -0.63 -14.81
C HIS A 215 -4.77 -1.74 -14.14
N LEU A 216 -6.06 -1.81 -14.43
CA LEU A 216 -6.92 -2.94 -14.15
C LEU A 216 -7.36 -3.56 -15.46
N ASP A 217 -7.20 -4.88 -15.57
CA ASP A 217 -7.62 -5.66 -16.72
C ASP A 217 -8.62 -6.73 -16.30
N GLY A 218 -9.83 -6.69 -16.85
CA GLY A 218 -10.94 -7.51 -16.41
C GLY A 218 -12.19 -7.44 -17.30
N ASP A 219 -13.36 -7.43 -16.67
CA ASP A 219 -14.64 -7.18 -17.35
C ASP A 219 -14.65 -5.79 -18.01
N ALA A 220 -13.98 -4.84 -17.37
CA ALA A 220 -13.58 -3.57 -17.94
C ALA A 220 -12.05 -3.45 -17.90
N GLU A 221 -11.50 -2.71 -18.84
CA GLU A 221 -10.11 -2.30 -18.78
C GLU A 221 -10.05 -0.84 -18.35
N ILE A 222 -9.39 -0.57 -17.23
CA ILE A 222 -9.36 0.74 -16.59
C ILE A 222 -7.90 1.16 -16.44
N LEU A 223 -7.59 2.34 -16.95
CA LEU A 223 -6.30 2.99 -16.77
C LEU A 223 -6.50 4.21 -15.88
N VAL A 224 -5.62 4.44 -14.90
CA VAL A 224 -5.71 5.61 -14.02
C VAL A 224 -4.36 6.34 -13.98
N ARG A 225 -4.43 7.68 -13.99
CA ARG A 225 -3.29 8.58 -13.79
C ARG A 225 -3.69 9.72 -12.87
N GLY A 226 -2.78 10.17 -12.03
CA GLY A 226 -2.98 11.37 -11.22
C GLY A 226 -2.36 11.24 -9.85
N ARG A 227 -2.86 12.05 -8.92
CA ARG A 227 -2.34 12.11 -7.55
C ARG A 227 -3.36 11.63 -6.53
N VAL A 228 -2.86 10.98 -5.50
CA VAL A 228 -3.54 10.69 -4.24
C VAL A 228 -2.86 11.52 -3.16
N GLY A 229 -3.58 12.46 -2.53
CA GLY A 229 -3.04 13.24 -1.43
C GLY A 229 -3.03 12.42 -0.14
N LEU A 230 -1.85 12.06 0.37
CA LEU A 230 -1.69 11.27 1.60
C LEU A 230 -1.97 12.08 2.86
N ILE A 231 -1.68 13.38 2.83
CA ILE A 231 -1.97 14.32 3.92
C ILE A 231 -3.33 14.98 3.71
N ALA A 232 -3.58 15.47 2.50
CA ALA A 232 -4.85 16.11 2.15
C ALA A 232 -6.03 15.12 2.15
N ARG A 233 -5.75 13.81 2.08
CA ARG A 233 -6.70 12.70 2.06
C ARG A 233 -7.71 12.80 0.92
N ASP A 234 -7.23 13.22 -0.24
CA ASP A 234 -8.04 13.47 -1.42
C ASP A 234 -7.51 12.74 -2.67
N TYR A 235 -8.33 12.78 -3.72
CA TYR A 235 -7.99 12.35 -5.07
C TYR A 235 -7.95 13.54 -6.03
N ASP A 236 -7.05 13.50 -7.01
CA ASP A 236 -7.20 14.19 -8.30
C ASP A 236 -6.61 13.28 -9.39
N GLU A 237 -7.45 12.35 -9.84
CA GLU A 237 -7.09 11.34 -10.82
C GLU A 237 -7.99 11.40 -12.06
N ARG A 238 -7.45 10.92 -13.18
CA ARG A 238 -8.17 10.68 -14.42
C ARG A 238 -8.17 9.19 -14.69
N ALA A 239 -9.34 8.66 -15.02
CA ALA A 239 -9.53 7.28 -15.38
C ALA A 239 -10.05 7.16 -16.81
N TRP A 240 -9.51 6.20 -17.57
CA TRP A 240 -9.99 5.84 -18.89
C TRP A 240 -10.57 4.43 -18.82
N ILE A 241 -11.86 4.30 -19.13
CA ILE A 241 -12.53 3.00 -19.25
C ILE A 241 -12.55 2.60 -20.72
N LEU A 242 -11.82 1.53 -21.05
CA LEU A 242 -11.72 0.97 -22.39
C LEU A 242 -12.70 -0.20 -22.56
N LYS A 243 -13.36 -0.26 -23.72
CA LYS A 243 -14.33 -1.32 -24.09
C LYS A 243 -14.09 -1.80 -25.52
N GLY A 244 -14.39 -3.07 -25.80
CA GLY A 244 -14.33 -3.66 -27.15
C GLY A 244 -12.92 -3.65 -27.74
N ASP A 245 -12.79 -3.21 -28.99
CA ASP A 245 -11.53 -3.24 -29.77
C ASP A 245 -10.46 -2.25 -29.27
N LEU A 246 -10.79 -1.38 -28.31
CA LEU A 246 -9.83 -0.46 -27.68
C LEU A 246 -9.06 -1.09 -26.51
N ARG A 247 -9.40 -2.33 -26.12
CA ARG A 247 -8.64 -3.05 -25.09
C ARG A 247 -7.18 -3.22 -25.52
N LEU A 248 -6.26 -3.24 -24.56
CA LEU A 248 -4.84 -3.43 -24.88
C LEU A 248 -4.65 -4.73 -25.65
N PRO A 249 -3.89 -4.71 -26.77
CA PRO A 249 -3.64 -5.93 -27.54
C PRO A 249 -3.04 -7.02 -26.65
N GLU A 250 -3.43 -8.26 -26.89
CA GLU A 250 -2.96 -9.43 -26.14
C GLU A 250 -1.42 -9.53 -26.09
N ALA A 251 -0.74 -9.09 -27.14
CA ALA A 251 0.72 -9.03 -27.20
C ALA A 251 1.32 -8.05 -26.15
N VAL A 252 0.64 -6.95 -25.83
CA VAL A 252 1.05 -5.99 -24.81
C VAL A 252 0.73 -6.52 -23.41
N ARG A 253 -0.44 -7.15 -23.22
CA ARG A 253 -0.84 -7.77 -21.94
C ARG A 253 0.15 -8.84 -21.46
N ARG A 254 0.72 -9.62 -22.38
CA ARG A 254 1.71 -10.68 -22.09
C ARG A 254 3.09 -10.19 -21.65
N LEU A 255 3.41 -8.91 -21.87
CA LEU A 255 4.70 -8.34 -21.46
C LEU A 255 4.76 -8.10 -19.93
N GLY A 256 3.62 -8.25 -19.24
CA GLY A 256 3.49 -8.04 -17.81
C GLY A 256 3.66 -6.57 -17.40
N PRO A 257 3.42 -6.24 -16.12
CA PRO A 257 3.57 -4.90 -15.59
C PRO A 257 5.04 -4.56 -15.34
N THR A 258 5.78 -4.32 -16.42
CA THR A 258 7.18 -3.90 -16.31
C THR A 258 7.31 -2.40 -16.58
N PRO A 259 8.32 -1.72 -16.00
CA PRO A 259 8.62 -0.32 -16.33
C PRO A 259 8.82 -0.06 -17.84
N LYS A 260 9.19 -1.09 -18.61
CA LYS A 260 9.29 -1.02 -20.08
C LYS A 260 7.94 -0.97 -20.77
N VAL A 261 6.93 -1.63 -20.22
CA VAL A 261 5.54 -1.54 -20.70
C VAL A 261 4.95 -0.17 -20.37
N ALA A 262 5.26 0.39 -19.19
CA ALA A 262 4.92 1.78 -18.86
C ALA A 262 5.56 2.80 -19.83
N ALA A 263 6.83 2.59 -20.22
CA ALA A 263 7.49 3.43 -21.23
C ALA A 263 6.91 3.27 -22.65
N LEU A 264 6.58 2.05 -23.07
CA LEU A 264 5.87 1.78 -24.33
C LEU A 264 4.47 2.43 -24.33
N TRP A 265 3.85 2.51 -23.17
CA TRP A 265 2.55 3.16 -22.98
C TRP A 265 2.64 4.69 -22.96
N LEU A 266 3.74 5.28 -22.47
CA LEU A 266 4.03 6.71 -22.64
C LEU A 266 4.15 7.10 -24.12
N SER A 267 4.62 6.21 -25.00
CA SER A 267 4.59 6.43 -26.46
C SER A 267 3.21 6.28 -27.10
N LEU A 268 2.25 5.58 -26.46
CA LEU A 268 0.87 5.47 -26.96
C LEU A 268 0.03 6.74 -26.70
N ARG A 269 0.58 7.76 -26.00
CA ARG A 269 -0.06 9.07 -25.77
C ARG A 269 -0.54 9.74 -27.07
N GLU A 270 0.15 9.53 -28.19
CA GLU A 270 -0.16 10.12 -29.48
C GLU A 270 -1.36 9.45 -30.16
N LEU A 271 -1.65 8.19 -29.85
CA LEU A 271 -2.81 7.45 -30.36
C LEU A 271 -4.13 7.81 -29.68
N PHE A 272 -4.07 8.45 -28.50
CA PHE A 272 -5.23 8.91 -27.74
C PHE A 272 -5.46 10.43 -27.82
N ALA A 273 -4.53 11.19 -28.42
CA ALA A 273 -4.61 12.65 -28.61
C ALA A 273 -5.04 13.05 -30.04
N GLY A 274 -5.53 12.10 -30.85
CA GLY A 274 -5.97 12.36 -32.23
C GLY A 274 -7.32 13.08 -32.29
N PRO A 275 -7.52 14.02 -33.24
CA PRO A 275 -8.68 14.92 -33.29
C PRO A 275 -10.01 14.27 -33.69
N ASP A 276 -10.04 12.96 -33.99
CA ASP A 276 -11.14 12.32 -34.72
C ASP A 276 -11.73 11.10 -33.97
N ARG A 277 -12.11 11.30 -32.70
CA ARG A 277 -12.78 10.26 -31.89
C ARG A 277 -13.90 10.82 -31.02
N GLU A 278 -14.98 11.27 -31.65
CA GLU A 278 -16.27 11.19 -30.98
C GLU A 278 -16.59 9.71 -30.69
N ARG A 279 -16.63 9.37 -29.39
CA ARG A 279 -17.16 8.12 -28.78
C ARG A 279 -16.16 6.95 -28.72
N VAL A 280 -16.14 6.28 -27.55
CA VAL A 280 -15.65 4.90 -27.25
C VAL A 280 -14.61 4.82 -26.08
N HIS A 281 -14.10 5.94 -25.56
CA HIS A 281 -13.43 5.97 -24.24
C HIS A 281 -14.22 6.87 -23.30
N THR A 282 -14.64 6.36 -22.13
CA THR A 282 -15.22 7.21 -21.09
C THR A 282 -14.07 7.71 -20.22
N VAL A 283 -13.74 9.00 -20.35
CA VAL A 283 -12.82 9.66 -19.43
C VAL A 283 -13.62 10.08 -18.22
N LEU A 284 -13.11 9.74 -17.04
CA LEU A 284 -13.68 10.12 -15.77
C LEU A 284 -12.62 10.86 -14.96
N ARG A 285 -13.06 11.82 -14.16
CA ARG A 285 -12.23 12.45 -13.13
C ARG A 285 -12.68 11.96 -11.77
N LEU A 286 -11.75 11.45 -10.99
CA LEU A 286 -11.93 11.10 -9.59
C LEU A 286 -11.34 12.23 -8.74
N ARG A 287 -12.18 12.84 -7.91
CA ARG A 287 -11.81 13.93 -7.00
C ARG A 287 -12.44 13.75 -5.63
N GLY A 288 -12.11 14.62 -4.68
CA GLY A 288 -12.75 14.62 -3.35
C GLY A 288 -12.03 13.73 -2.34
N ASP A 289 -12.63 13.59 -1.17
CA ASP A 289 -12.04 12.85 -0.04
C ASP A 289 -12.01 11.34 -0.31
N TRP A 290 -11.07 10.63 0.30
CA TRP A 290 -10.94 9.17 0.17
C TRP A 290 -12.25 8.40 0.45
N ASN A 291 -13.03 8.88 1.42
CA ASN A 291 -14.28 8.25 1.84
C ASN A 291 -15.52 8.82 1.14
N ASP A 292 -15.42 10.01 0.55
CA ASP A 292 -16.48 10.66 -0.23
C ASP A 292 -15.97 11.10 -1.61
N PRO A 293 -15.61 10.14 -2.49
CA PRO A 293 -15.10 10.44 -3.81
C PRO A 293 -16.19 10.95 -4.74
N ILE A 294 -15.88 12.01 -5.47
CA ILE A 294 -16.72 12.62 -6.49
C ILE A 294 -16.19 12.20 -7.86
N VAL A 295 -17.06 11.64 -8.69
CA VAL A 295 -16.72 11.29 -10.07
C VAL A 295 -17.49 12.16 -11.05
N THR A 296 -16.77 12.81 -11.96
CA THR A 296 -17.36 13.61 -13.04
C THR A 296 -16.85 13.13 -14.40
N PRO A 297 -17.58 13.37 -15.50
CA PRO A 297 -17.01 13.22 -16.84
C PRO A 297 -15.71 14.02 -16.97
N GLY A 298 -14.71 13.44 -17.63
CA GLY A 298 -13.49 14.13 -18.02
C GLY A 298 -13.68 14.89 -19.33
N GLU A 299 -13.14 16.12 -19.37
CA GLU A 299 -12.91 16.87 -20.61
C GLU A 299 -11.71 16.33 -21.38
#